data_AF-A0A966KH07-F1
#
_entry.id   AF-A0A966KH07-F1
#
_cell.length_a   1.000
_cell.length_b   1.000
_cell.length_c   1.000
_cell.angle_alpha   90.00
_cell.angle_beta   90.00
_cell.angle_gamma   90.00
#
_symmetry.space_group_name_H-M   'P 1'
#
loop_
_entity.id
_entity.type
_entity.pdbx_description
1 polymer ?
#
loop_
_entity_poly.entity_id
_entity_poly.type
_entity_poly.pdbx_seq_one_letter_code
_entity_poly.pdbx_strand_id
1 'polypeptide(L)'
;LTGIEAKIGNTDEAVKAQRKFLQLLGDKASDLDHFNYADLLINQVEGVVSPEAEKALQAALEINPENGGAKYYIGLMLAQNDRPDLALRVWKQLLRADELDAPWIPLIRNDIERLAVLAGDTKFELPPIDSTPGPTAEDIENASQMNDEERQEMIKGMVSRLSERLSTEGGSPNEWARLINAYGVLGDFQNAQSAWEEAKNIFKGEASALEKLSAAAMNIGLK
;
A
#
# COMPACT_ATOMS: atom_id res chain seq x y z
N LEU A 1 -9.23 14.22 28.88
CA LEU A 1 -10.60 13.67 28.82
C LEU A 1 -11.39 14.28 27.67
N THR A 2 -11.49 15.60 27.59
CA THR A 2 -12.14 16.35 26.48
C THR A 2 -11.67 16.00 25.06
N GLY A 3 -10.37 15.72 24.85
CA GLY A 3 -9.86 15.34 23.52
C GLY A 3 -10.23 13.92 23.07
N ILE A 4 -10.40 12.98 24.02
CA ILE A 4 -10.82 11.60 23.73
C ILE A 4 -12.32 11.58 23.45
N GLU A 5 -13.10 12.29 24.27
CA GLU A 5 -14.55 12.44 24.07
C GLU A 5 -14.89 13.14 22.74
N ALA A 6 -14.12 14.18 22.35
CA ALA A 6 -14.29 14.84 21.06
C ALA A 6 -13.91 13.95 19.86
N LYS A 7 -12.86 13.12 20.00
CA LYS A 7 -12.47 12.16 18.95
C LYS A 7 -13.52 11.05 18.78
N ILE A 8 -14.03 10.51 19.89
CA ILE A 8 -15.11 9.50 19.89
C ILE A 8 -16.39 10.10 19.29
N GLY A 9 -16.81 11.30 19.72
CA GLY A 9 -18.00 11.97 19.18
C GLY A 9 -17.92 12.26 17.67
N ASN A 10 -16.72 12.59 17.15
CA ASN A 10 -16.51 12.77 15.71
C ASN A 10 -16.54 11.44 14.93
N THR A 11 -16.15 10.33 15.56
CA THR A 11 -16.14 9.01 14.92
C THR A 11 -17.56 8.44 14.84
N ASP A 12 -18.38 8.66 15.86
CA ASP A 12 -19.80 8.23 15.88
C ASP A 12 -20.61 8.91 14.76
N GLU A 13 -20.42 10.21 14.55
CA GLU A 13 -21.09 10.94 13.47
C GLU A 13 -20.57 10.52 12.09
N ALA A 14 -19.26 10.25 11.96
CA ALA A 14 -18.68 9.72 10.72
C ALA A 14 -19.27 8.36 10.34
N VAL A 15 -19.42 7.44 11.31
CA VAL A 15 -20.05 6.13 11.09
C VAL A 15 -21.50 6.30 10.61
N LYS A 16 -22.29 7.19 11.25
CA LYS A 16 -23.68 7.46 10.84
C LYS A 16 -23.75 8.04 9.42
N ALA A 17 -22.87 8.98 9.09
CA ALA A 17 -22.81 9.61 7.78
C ALA A 17 -22.46 8.58 6.69
N GLN A 18 -21.43 7.76 6.93
CA GLN A 18 -21.00 6.73 5.98
C GLN A 18 -22.07 5.65 5.79
N ARG A 19 -22.76 5.23 6.86
CA ARG A 19 -23.90 4.31 6.75
C ARG A 19 -25.00 4.86 5.85
N LYS A 20 -25.36 6.13 6.03
CA LYS A 20 -26.38 6.78 5.19
C LYS A 20 -25.91 6.93 3.74
N PHE A 21 -24.63 7.23 3.54
CA PHE A 21 -24.02 7.30 2.21
C PHE A 21 -24.12 5.96 1.48
N LEU A 22 -23.77 4.85 2.14
CA LEU A 22 -23.95 3.50 1.58
C LEU A 22 -25.42 3.18 1.27
N GLN A 23 -26.37 3.58 2.12
CA GLN A 23 -27.79 3.40 1.84
C GLN A 23 -28.26 4.17 0.59
N LEU A 24 -27.69 5.35 0.34
CA LEU A 24 -28.01 6.15 -0.85
C LEU A 24 -27.39 5.56 -2.12
N LEU A 25 -26.20 4.97 -2.02
CA LEU A 25 -25.53 4.31 -3.13
C LEU A 25 -26.19 2.97 -3.49
N GLY A 26 -26.63 2.20 -2.49
CA GLY A 26 -27.16 0.85 -2.67
C GLY A 26 -26.16 -0.01 -3.45
N ASP A 27 -26.63 -0.68 -4.50
CA ASP A 27 -25.83 -1.56 -5.36
C ASP A 27 -24.70 -0.84 -6.13
N LYS A 28 -24.64 0.50 -6.09
CA LYS A 28 -23.56 1.30 -6.71
C LYS A 28 -22.38 1.56 -5.78
N ALA A 29 -22.46 1.13 -4.52
CA ALA A 29 -21.37 1.29 -3.59
C ALA A 29 -20.13 0.54 -4.08
N SER A 30 -18.97 1.19 -4.00
CA SER A 30 -17.69 0.56 -4.34
C SER A 30 -17.16 -0.27 -3.17
N ASP A 31 -16.18 -1.13 -3.44
CA ASP A 31 -15.44 -1.83 -2.40
C ASP A 31 -14.80 -0.86 -1.39
N LEU A 32 -14.30 0.28 -1.86
CA LEU A 32 -13.72 1.32 -1.01
C LEU A 32 -14.75 1.96 -0.08
N ASP A 33 -15.99 2.17 -0.53
CA ASP A 33 -17.05 2.73 0.31
C ASP A 33 -17.41 1.79 1.47
N HIS A 34 -17.47 0.48 1.18
CA HIS A 34 -17.68 -0.56 2.17
C HIS A 34 -16.48 -0.71 3.12
N PHE A 35 -15.26 -0.68 2.59
CA PHE A 35 -14.03 -0.71 3.40
C PHE A 35 -13.95 0.49 4.34
N ASN A 36 -14.17 1.72 3.86
CA ASN A 36 -14.14 2.93 4.69
C ASN A 36 -15.17 2.87 5.83
N TYR A 37 -16.33 2.26 5.57
CA TYR A 37 -17.32 2.04 6.63
C TYR A 37 -16.83 1.06 7.69
N ALA A 38 -16.24 -0.06 7.27
CA ALA A 38 -15.62 -1.01 8.19
C ALA A 38 -14.48 -0.38 8.99
N ASP A 39 -13.60 0.38 8.34
CA ASP A 39 -12.47 1.06 8.97
C ASP A 39 -12.94 2.01 10.08
N LEU A 40 -13.97 2.84 9.82
CA LEU A 40 -14.56 3.70 10.84
C LEU A 40 -15.12 2.92 12.04
N LEU A 41 -15.84 1.82 11.79
CA LEU A 41 -16.39 0.95 12.83
C LEU A 41 -15.28 0.31 13.68
N ILE A 42 -14.18 -0.11 13.06
CA ILE A 42 -13.05 -0.77 13.73
C ILE A 42 -12.28 0.25 14.57
N ASN A 43 -12.01 1.44 14.03
CA ASN A 43 -11.33 2.50 14.76
C ASN A 43 -12.16 3.06 15.93
N GLN A 44 -13.50 2.98 15.86
CA GLN A 44 -14.41 3.36 16.94
C GLN A 44 -14.22 2.50 18.20
N VAL A 45 -13.83 1.22 18.04
CA VAL A 45 -13.65 0.25 19.13
C VAL A 45 -12.21 -0.27 19.22
N GLU A 46 -11.24 0.63 18.99
CA GLU A 46 -9.81 0.39 19.20
C GLU A 46 -9.24 -0.84 18.45
N GLY A 47 -9.69 -1.06 17.21
CA GLY A 47 -9.10 -2.10 16.35
C GLY A 47 -9.79 -3.46 16.44
N VAL A 48 -10.89 -3.59 17.18
CA VAL A 48 -11.70 -4.81 17.22
C VAL A 48 -12.62 -4.87 16.01
N VAL A 49 -12.58 -5.99 15.27
CA VAL A 49 -13.48 -6.21 14.15
C VAL A 49 -14.84 -6.70 14.67
N SER A 50 -15.80 -5.77 14.75
CA SER A 50 -17.18 -6.08 15.15
C SER A 50 -17.93 -6.85 14.05
N PRO A 51 -19.05 -7.53 14.36
CA PRO A 51 -19.85 -8.22 13.34
C PRO A 51 -20.38 -7.30 12.23
N GLU A 52 -20.60 -6.01 12.53
CA GLU A 52 -21.01 -5.03 11.53
C GLU A 52 -19.85 -4.64 10.62
N ALA A 53 -18.65 -4.44 11.19
CA ALA A 53 -17.44 -4.20 10.41
C ALA A 53 -17.10 -5.41 9.53
N GLU A 54 -17.20 -6.63 10.06
CA GLU A 54 -16.96 -7.86 9.29
C GLU A 54 -17.85 -7.94 8.05
N LYS A 55 -19.16 -7.66 8.19
CA LYS A 55 -20.08 -7.64 7.05
C LYS A 55 -19.69 -6.62 5.99
N ALA A 56 -19.23 -5.44 6.42
CA ALA A 56 -18.78 -4.39 5.51
C ALA A 56 -17.47 -4.80 4.79
N LEU A 57 -16.53 -5.44 5.49
CA LEU A 57 -15.32 -6.00 4.88
C LEU A 57 -15.65 -7.10 3.87
N GLN A 58 -16.61 -7.99 4.20
CA GLN A 58 -17.07 -9.03 3.29
C GLN A 58 -17.70 -8.43 2.04
N ALA A 59 -18.57 -7.43 2.16
CA ALA A 59 -19.15 -6.73 1.01
C ALA A 59 -18.07 -6.08 0.12
N ALA A 60 -17.04 -5.49 0.73
CA ALA A 60 -15.90 -4.95 -0.02
C ALA A 60 -15.16 -6.05 -0.82
N LEU A 61 -14.92 -7.21 -0.20
CA LEU A 61 -14.24 -8.34 -0.83
C LEU A 61 -15.10 -9.06 -1.88
N GLU A 62 -16.42 -9.03 -1.76
CA GLU A 62 -17.35 -9.53 -2.78
C GLU A 62 -17.29 -8.69 -4.07
N ILE A 63 -17.13 -7.38 -3.94
CA ILE A 63 -16.97 -6.45 -5.08
C ILE A 63 -15.54 -6.53 -5.64
N ASN A 64 -14.54 -6.45 -4.77
CA ASN A 64 -13.13 -6.49 -5.14
C ASN A 64 -12.38 -7.48 -4.23
N PRO A 65 -12.14 -8.72 -4.70
CA PRO A 65 -11.40 -9.71 -3.95
C PRO A 65 -9.96 -9.31 -3.63
N GLU A 66 -9.40 -8.28 -4.27
CA GLU A 66 -8.04 -7.76 -4.05
C GLU A 66 -7.99 -6.50 -3.17
N ASN A 67 -9.09 -6.14 -2.50
CA ASN A 67 -9.07 -5.02 -1.56
C ASN A 67 -8.13 -5.33 -0.36
N GLY A 68 -6.91 -4.77 -0.41
CA GLY A 68 -5.85 -5.10 0.54
C GLY A 68 -6.14 -4.66 1.98
N GLY A 69 -6.81 -3.52 2.15
CA GLY A 69 -7.26 -3.04 3.46
C GLY A 69 -8.30 -3.98 4.08
N ALA A 70 -9.24 -4.48 3.28
CA ALA A 70 -10.24 -5.43 3.75
C ALA A 70 -9.60 -6.78 4.14
N LYS A 71 -8.70 -7.31 3.31
CA LYS A 71 -7.90 -8.51 3.63
C LYS A 71 -7.08 -8.33 4.90
N TYR A 72 -6.49 -7.15 5.12
CA TYR A 72 -5.72 -6.86 6.33
C TYR A 72 -6.59 -7.03 7.59
N TYR A 73 -7.76 -6.39 7.63
CA TYR A 73 -8.66 -6.48 8.78
C TYR A 73 -9.25 -7.88 8.98
N ILE A 74 -9.57 -8.61 7.91
CA ILE A 74 -9.99 -10.02 8.02
C ILE A 74 -8.86 -10.86 8.63
N GLY A 75 -7.61 -10.67 8.21
CA GLY A 75 -6.47 -11.35 8.82
C GLY A 75 -6.29 -10.99 10.30
N LEU A 76 -6.46 -9.72 10.67
CA LEU A 76 -6.41 -9.26 12.06
C LEU A 76 -7.50 -9.94 12.92
N MET A 77 -8.74 -9.96 12.41
CA MET A 77 -9.87 -10.64 13.07
C MET A 77 -9.58 -12.13 13.30
N LEU A 78 -9.03 -12.81 12.29
CA LEU A 78 -8.65 -14.23 12.39
C LEU A 78 -7.55 -14.44 13.44
N ALA A 79 -6.56 -13.56 13.48
CA ALA A 79 -5.50 -13.61 14.49
C ALA A 79 -6.05 -13.39 15.92
N GLN A 80 -6.98 -12.46 16.10
CA GLN A 80 -7.65 -12.19 17.38
C GLN A 80 -8.52 -13.37 17.85
N ASN A 81 -9.08 -14.13 16.92
CA ASN A 81 -9.94 -15.28 17.18
C ASN A 81 -9.20 -16.63 17.23
N ASP A 82 -7.90 -16.63 17.52
CA ASP A 82 -7.06 -17.84 17.66
C ASP A 82 -7.05 -18.72 16.39
N ARG A 83 -7.10 -18.06 15.21
CA ARG A 83 -6.98 -18.70 13.87
C ARG A 83 -5.72 -18.22 13.14
N PRO A 84 -4.52 -18.44 13.71
CA PRO A 84 -3.26 -17.98 13.12
C PRO A 84 -3.00 -18.63 11.74
N ASP A 85 -3.48 -19.85 11.52
CA ASP A 85 -3.40 -20.57 10.24
C ASP A 85 -4.08 -19.83 9.09
N LEU A 86 -5.28 -19.29 9.36
CA LEU A 86 -6.05 -18.55 8.37
C LEU A 86 -5.53 -17.12 8.23
N ALA A 87 -5.20 -16.47 9.34
CA ALA A 87 -4.62 -15.12 9.33
C ALA A 87 -3.34 -15.06 8.49
N LEU A 88 -2.42 -16.01 8.73
CA LEU A 88 -1.18 -16.15 7.97
C LEU A 88 -1.46 -16.32 6.47
N ARG A 89 -2.43 -17.16 6.10
CA ARG A 89 -2.78 -17.39 4.69
C ARG A 89 -3.26 -16.11 4.00
N VAL A 90 -4.08 -15.31 4.67
CA VAL A 90 -4.59 -14.04 4.13
C VAL A 90 -3.46 -13.02 4.00
N TRP A 91 -2.67 -12.82 5.07
CA TRP A 91 -1.59 -11.84 5.07
C TRP A 91 -0.42 -12.20 4.14
N LYS A 92 -0.16 -13.49 3.88
CA LYS A 92 0.78 -13.91 2.82
C LYS A 92 0.37 -13.43 1.43
N GLN A 93 -0.93 -13.23 1.17
CA GLN A 93 -1.38 -12.67 -0.11
C GLN A 93 -1.07 -11.18 -0.23
N LEU A 94 -1.06 -10.46 0.90
CA LEU A 94 -0.75 -9.02 0.97
C LEU A 94 0.76 -8.74 0.93
N LEU A 95 1.59 -9.73 1.25
CA LEU A 95 3.05 -9.61 1.17
C LEU A 95 3.60 -9.95 -0.21
N ARG A 96 2.76 -9.88 -1.25
CA ARG A 96 3.23 -9.94 -2.64
C ARG A 96 3.95 -8.63 -2.98
N ALA A 97 4.98 -8.73 -3.82
CA ALA A 97 5.91 -7.63 -4.10
C ALA A 97 5.22 -6.34 -4.59
N ASP A 98 4.06 -6.46 -5.22
CA ASP A 98 3.32 -5.34 -5.79
C ASP A 98 2.43 -4.57 -4.80
N GLU A 99 2.27 -5.04 -3.57
CA GLU A 99 1.45 -4.40 -2.53
C GLU A 99 2.29 -3.92 -1.32
N LEU A 100 3.62 -4.00 -1.39
CA LEU A 100 4.51 -3.77 -0.25
C LEU A 100 4.62 -2.31 0.24
N ASP A 101 4.06 -1.35 -0.50
CA ASP A 101 3.98 0.06 -0.10
C ASP A 101 2.66 0.45 0.56
N ALA A 102 1.73 -0.49 0.73
CA ALA A 102 0.45 -0.21 1.36
C ALA A 102 0.57 0.06 2.87
N PRO A 103 -0.29 0.93 3.46
CA PRO A 103 -0.18 1.35 4.86
C PRO A 103 -0.27 0.22 5.90
N TRP A 104 -0.90 -0.90 5.57
CA TRP A 104 -1.03 -2.06 6.45
C TRP A 104 0.17 -3.01 6.42
N ILE A 105 1.11 -2.85 5.48
CA ILE A 105 2.27 -3.75 5.33
C ILE A 105 3.19 -3.72 6.55
N PRO A 106 3.57 -2.56 7.12
CA PRO A 106 4.36 -2.54 8.35
C PRO A 106 3.66 -3.23 9.51
N LEU A 107 2.33 -3.11 9.61
CA LEU A 107 1.52 -3.73 10.67
C LEU A 107 1.52 -5.26 10.54
N ILE A 108 1.32 -5.78 9.32
CA ILE A 108 1.39 -7.21 9.03
C ILE A 108 2.78 -7.75 9.38
N ARG A 109 3.84 -7.06 8.94
CA ARG A 109 5.22 -7.50 9.13
C ARG A 109 5.62 -7.61 10.59
N ASN A 110 5.08 -6.74 11.45
CA ASN A 110 5.33 -6.78 12.89
C ASN A 110 4.87 -8.11 13.53
N ASP A 111 3.78 -8.68 13.03
CA ASP A 111 3.09 -9.79 13.69
C ASP A 111 3.19 -11.14 12.95
N ILE A 112 3.47 -11.12 11.64
CA ILE A 112 3.29 -12.30 10.80
C ILE A 112 4.28 -13.43 11.09
N GLU A 113 5.52 -13.15 11.50
CA GLU A 113 6.48 -14.19 11.87
C GLU A 113 6.04 -14.93 13.14
N ARG A 114 5.52 -14.20 14.14
CA ARG A 114 4.91 -14.80 15.33
C ARG A 114 3.70 -15.67 14.95
N LEU A 115 2.82 -15.16 14.08
CA LEU A 115 1.68 -15.93 13.58
C LEU A 115 2.11 -17.18 12.81
N ALA A 116 3.19 -17.10 12.04
CA ALA A 116 3.72 -18.24 11.30
C ALA A 116 4.15 -19.37 12.25
N VAL A 117 4.87 -19.04 13.32
CA VAL A 117 5.24 -20.00 14.37
C VAL A 117 3.99 -20.61 15.02
N LEU A 118 3.00 -19.80 15.37
CA LEU A 118 1.73 -20.28 15.96
C LEU A 118 0.93 -21.17 14.98
N ALA A 119 1.01 -20.90 13.69
CA ALA A 119 0.43 -21.73 12.64
C ALA A 119 1.25 -22.99 12.30
N GLY A 120 2.39 -23.22 12.98
CA GLY A 120 3.29 -24.35 12.74
C GLY A 120 4.21 -24.20 11.53
N ASP A 121 4.26 -23.02 10.91
CA ASP A 121 5.15 -22.69 9.80
C ASP A 121 6.46 -22.07 10.32
N THR A 122 7.32 -22.92 10.87
CA THR A 122 8.62 -22.50 11.44
C THR A 122 9.67 -22.17 10.38
N LYS A 123 9.34 -22.32 9.09
CA LYS A 123 10.22 -22.02 7.95
C LYS A 123 9.76 -20.81 7.17
N PHE A 124 8.72 -20.13 7.65
CA PHE A 124 8.29 -18.89 7.03
C PHE A 124 9.41 -17.86 7.12
N GLU A 125 9.81 -17.36 5.96
CA GLU A 125 10.71 -16.23 5.84
C GLU A 125 9.91 -15.04 5.33
N LEU A 126 10.02 -13.92 6.04
CA LEU A 126 9.37 -12.70 5.64
C LEU A 126 10.00 -12.23 4.32
N PRO A 127 9.20 -12.00 3.25
CA PRO A 127 9.73 -11.45 2.02
C PRO A 127 10.44 -10.14 2.35
N PRO A 128 11.66 -9.86 1.86
CA PRO A 128 12.23 -8.54 2.03
C PRO A 128 11.26 -7.52 1.44
N ILE A 129 11.02 -6.40 2.12
CA ILE A 129 10.68 -5.20 1.36
C ILE A 129 12.00 -4.85 0.72
N ASP A 130 12.07 -4.77 -0.61
CA ASP A 130 13.13 -4.04 -1.27
C ASP A 130 13.07 -2.63 -0.73
N SER A 131 13.82 -2.44 0.34
CA SER A 131 13.93 -1.24 1.12
C SER A 131 14.82 -0.36 0.28
N THR A 132 14.28 0.17 -0.82
CA THR A 132 14.68 1.53 -1.15
C THR A 132 14.05 2.37 -0.05
N PRO A 133 14.85 2.91 0.89
CA PRO A 133 14.32 3.75 1.94
C PRO A 133 13.58 4.88 1.25
N GLY A 134 12.26 4.95 1.43
CA GLY A 134 11.58 6.22 1.28
C GLY A 134 12.24 7.20 2.26
N PRO A 135 12.28 8.51 1.94
CA PRO A 135 12.78 9.49 2.87
C PRO A 135 12.07 9.32 4.22
N THR A 136 12.85 9.25 5.29
CA THR A 136 12.33 9.17 6.66
C THR A 136 11.50 10.43 6.97
N ALA A 137 10.69 10.40 8.03
CA ALA A 137 9.97 11.61 8.46
C ALA A 137 10.91 12.80 8.70
N GLU A 138 12.13 12.53 9.18
CA GLU A 138 13.20 13.52 9.35
C GLU A 138 13.75 14.02 8.00
N ASP A 139 13.92 13.15 7.01
CA ASP A 139 14.32 13.54 5.64
C ASP A 139 13.26 14.42 4.96
N ILE A 140 11.97 14.16 5.21
CA ILE A 140 10.85 14.97 4.69
C ILE A 140 10.84 16.34 5.37
N GLU A 141 11.05 16.41 6.69
CA GLU A 141 11.13 17.66 7.43
C GLU A 141 12.33 18.51 6.99
N ASN A 142 13.51 17.90 6.84
CA ASN A 142 14.69 18.57 6.32
C ASN A 142 14.48 19.06 4.87
N ALA A 143 13.84 18.24 4.02
CA ALA A 143 13.50 18.64 2.65
C ALA A 143 12.48 19.80 2.63
N SER A 144 11.61 19.94 3.63
CA SER A 144 10.66 21.07 3.72
C SER A 144 11.34 22.42 4.01
N GLN A 145 12.55 22.40 4.56
CA GLN A 145 13.36 23.59 4.88
C GLN A 145 14.34 23.97 3.77
N MET A 146 14.54 23.11 2.76
CA MET A 146 15.42 23.36 1.61
C MET A 146 14.80 24.31 0.59
N ASN A 147 15.65 25.10 -0.07
CA ASN A 147 15.22 25.88 -1.23
C ASN A 147 15.02 24.97 -2.47
N ASP A 148 14.41 25.52 -3.53
CA ASP A 148 14.04 24.74 -4.72
C ASP A 148 15.25 24.13 -5.45
N GLU A 149 16.41 24.81 -5.44
CA GLU A 149 17.63 24.35 -6.09
C GLU A 149 18.27 23.17 -5.33
N GLU A 150 18.38 23.29 -4.01
CA GLU A 150 18.87 22.23 -3.11
C GLU A 150 17.99 20.98 -3.19
N ARG A 151 16.67 21.19 -3.22
CA ARG A 151 15.69 20.11 -3.38
C ARG A 151 15.89 19.38 -4.71
N GLN A 152 16.11 20.11 -5.81
CA GLN A 152 16.35 19.50 -7.11
C GLN A 152 17.66 18.70 -7.16
N GLU A 153 18.75 19.19 -6.57
CA GLU A 153 20.02 18.45 -6.51
C GLU A 153 19.90 17.17 -5.68
N MET A 154 19.21 17.24 -4.54
CA MET A 154 18.92 16.07 -3.72
C MET A 154 18.13 15.02 -4.50
N ILE A 155 17.06 15.41 -5.20
CA ILE A 155 16.24 14.51 -6.01
C ILE A 155 17.07 13.89 -7.14
N LYS A 156 17.88 14.67 -7.87
CA LYS A 156 18.78 14.15 -8.91
C LYS A 156 19.73 13.08 -8.36
N GLY A 157 20.33 13.31 -7.19
CA GLY A 157 21.21 12.35 -6.54
C GLY A 157 20.50 11.04 -6.15
N MET A 158 19.27 11.13 -5.62
CA MET A 158 18.46 9.96 -5.30
C MET A 158 18.09 9.15 -6.56
N VAL A 159 17.67 9.84 -7.62
CA VAL A 159 17.27 9.21 -8.89
C VAL A 159 18.46 8.53 -9.57
N SER A 160 19.64 9.16 -9.58
CA SER A 160 20.86 8.54 -10.14
C SER A 160 21.26 7.26 -9.40
N ARG A 161 21.20 7.25 -8.06
CA ARG A 161 21.50 6.03 -7.28
C ARG A 161 20.49 4.92 -7.56
N LEU A 162 19.20 5.27 -7.66
CA LEU A 162 18.16 4.30 -7.99
C LEU A 162 18.39 3.72 -9.39
N SER A 163 18.69 4.57 -10.38
CA SER A 163 18.99 4.17 -11.76
C SER A 163 20.18 3.22 -11.82
N GLU A 164 21.31 3.59 -11.22
CA GLU A 164 22.52 2.76 -11.21
C GLU A 164 22.28 1.39 -10.57
N ARG A 165 21.59 1.36 -9.42
CA ARG A 165 21.24 0.09 -8.77
C ARG A 165 20.32 -0.76 -9.65
N LEU A 166 19.28 -0.17 -10.25
CA LEU A 166 18.36 -0.90 -11.11
C LEU A 166 19.03 -1.47 -12.37
N SER A 167 19.97 -0.74 -12.98
CA SER A 167 20.73 -1.24 -14.13
C SER A 167 21.76 -2.31 -13.77
N THR A 168 22.27 -2.35 -12.53
CA THR A 168 23.33 -3.28 -12.11
C THR A 168 22.80 -4.52 -11.38
N GLU A 169 21.87 -4.33 -10.45
CA GLU A 169 21.30 -5.37 -9.60
C GLU A 169 19.94 -5.86 -10.11
N GLY A 170 19.34 -5.14 -11.07
CA GLY A 170 17.94 -5.33 -11.44
C GLY A 170 17.01 -4.74 -10.39
N GLY A 171 15.71 -4.96 -10.58
CA GLY A 171 14.70 -4.58 -9.61
C GLY A 171 13.31 -4.89 -10.12
N SER A 172 12.31 -4.65 -9.28
CA SER A 172 10.90 -4.93 -9.52
C SER A 172 10.25 -3.92 -10.49
N PRO A 173 9.11 -4.28 -11.12
CA PRO A 173 8.36 -3.34 -11.98
C PRO A 173 7.99 -2.04 -11.26
N ASN A 174 7.76 -2.09 -9.94
CA ASN A 174 7.43 -0.93 -9.13
C ASN A 174 8.62 0.02 -8.97
N GLU A 175 9.83 -0.50 -8.82
CA GLU A 175 11.03 0.32 -8.70
C GLU A 175 11.38 0.99 -10.04
N TRP A 176 11.21 0.27 -11.15
CA TRP A 176 11.30 0.84 -12.49
C TRP A 176 10.22 1.92 -12.75
N ALA A 177 8.98 1.68 -12.32
CA ALA A 177 7.91 2.67 -12.39
C ALA A 177 8.22 3.93 -11.55
N ARG A 178 8.80 3.77 -10.35
CA ARG A 178 9.26 4.90 -9.52
C ARG A 178 10.37 5.68 -10.22
N LEU A 179 11.34 5.00 -10.82
CA LEU A 179 12.43 5.63 -11.57
C LEU A 179 11.90 6.48 -12.74
N ILE A 180 10.99 5.92 -13.54
CA ILE A 180 10.36 6.60 -14.69
C ILE A 180 9.64 7.88 -14.23
N ASN A 181 8.80 7.79 -13.19
CA ASN A 181 8.10 8.96 -12.65
C ASN A 181 9.05 10.02 -12.09
N ALA A 182 10.12 9.59 -11.40
CA ALA A 182 11.09 10.51 -10.81
C ALA A 182 11.89 11.29 -11.88
N TYR A 183 12.26 10.64 -12.98
CA TYR A 183 12.82 11.36 -14.14
C TYR A 183 11.84 12.35 -14.75
N GLY A 184 10.54 12.02 -14.82
CA GLY A 184 9.50 12.95 -15.28
C GLY A 184 9.39 14.20 -14.41
N VAL A 185 9.44 14.06 -13.08
CA VAL A 185 9.46 15.20 -12.14
C VAL A 185 10.68 16.10 -12.36
N LEU A 186 11.83 15.50 -12.70
CA LEU A 186 13.06 16.23 -13.02
C LEU A 186 13.07 16.85 -14.42
N GLY A 187 12.06 16.57 -15.25
CA GLY A 187 12.03 16.98 -16.66
C GLY A 187 13.03 16.23 -17.54
N ASP A 188 13.61 15.13 -17.04
CA ASP A 188 14.61 14.31 -17.72
C ASP A 188 13.94 13.20 -18.54
N PHE A 189 13.17 13.63 -19.55
CA PHE A 189 12.38 12.72 -20.38
C PHE A 189 13.23 11.73 -21.18
N GLN A 190 14.49 12.08 -21.45
CA GLN A 190 15.41 11.18 -22.15
C GLN A 190 15.75 9.97 -21.29
N ASN A 191 16.12 10.19 -20.03
CA ASN A 191 16.40 9.08 -19.11
C ASN A 191 15.12 8.33 -18.71
N ALA A 192 13.98 9.01 -18.62
CA ALA A 192 12.69 8.36 -18.42
C ALA A 192 12.34 7.37 -19.55
N GLN A 193 12.57 7.77 -20.81
CA GLN A 193 12.35 6.91 -21.97
C GLN A 193 13.30 5.69 -21.96
N SER A 194 14.59 5.91 -21.68
CA SER A 194 15.56 4.82 -21.58
C SER A 194 15.18 3.82 -20.49
N ALA A 195 14.82 4.30 -19.30
CA ALA A 195 14.37 3.46 -18.19
C ALA A 195 13.09 2.69 -18.54
N TRP A 196 12.17 3.30 -19.28
CA TRP A 196 10.99 2.61 -19.77
C TRP A 196 11.32 1.48 -20.76
N GLU A 197 12.14 1.76 -21.77
CA GLU A 197 12.54 0.75 -22.76
C GLU A 197 13.29 -0.42 -22.12
N GLU A 198 14.19 -0.12 -21.19
CA GLU A 198 14.92 -1.13 -20.42
C GLU A 198 13.96 -1.98 -19.59
N ALA A 199 13.06 -1.37 -18.84
CA ALA A 199 12.05 -2.08 -18.07
C ALA A 199 11.14 -2.95 -18.96
N LYS A 200 10.68 -2.45 -20.12
CA LYS A 200 9.89 -3.24 -21.08
C LYS A 200 10.64 -4.48 -21.56
N ASN A 201 11.94 -4.36 -21.77
CA ASN A 201 12.77 -5.47 -22.22
C ASN A 201 12.99 -6.50 -21.10
N ILE A 202 13.22 -6.04 -19.86
CA ILE A 202 13.38 -6.89 -18.68
C ILE A 202 12.11 -7.71 -18.42
N PHE A 203 10.94 -7.06 -18.38
CA PHE A 203 9.65 -7.68 -18.04
C PHE A 203 8.88 -8.19 -19.25
N LYS A 204 9.59 -8.54 -20.33
CA LYS A 204 8.97 -9.02 -21.56
C LYS A 204 8.21 -10.32 -21.30
N GLY A 205 6.89 -10.27 -21.47
CA GLY A 205 6.00 -11.42 -21.26
C GLY A 205 5.23 -11.38 -19.93
N GLU A 206 5.52 -10.42 -19.06
CA GLU A 206 4.78 -10.20 -17.82
C GLU A 206 3.73 -9.11 -17.99
N ALA A 207 2.51 -9.50 -18.38
CA ALA A 207 1.45 -8.55 -18.73
C ALA A 207 1.13 -7.54 -17.61
N SER A 208 1.06 -7.99 -16.35
CA SER A 208 0.81 -7.11 -15.19
C SER A 208 1.96 -6.13 -14.94
N ALA A 209 3.21 -6.56 -15.12
CA ALA A 209 4.38 -5.68 -14.98
C ALA A 209 4.39 -4.61 -16.08
N LEU A 210 4.09 -5.00 -17.32
CA LEU A 210 4.03 -4.08 -18.47
C LEU A 210 2.90 -3.06 -18.34
N GLU A 211 1.75 -3.43 -17.78
CA GLU A 211 0.65 -2.51 -17.49
C GLU A 211 1.06 -1.42 -16.48
N LYS A 212 1.69 -1.82 -15.38
CA LYS A 212 2.22 -0.90 -14.36
C LYS A 212 3.26 0.07 -14.94
N LEU A 213 4.20 -0.44 -15.72
CA LEU A 213 5.24 0.37 -16.38
C LEU A 213 4.64 1.31 -17.42
N SER A 214 3.64 0.85 -18.17
CA SER A 214 2.91 1.69 -19.12
C SER A 214 2.16 2.82 -18.42
N ALA A 215 1.54 2.57 -17.27
CA ALA A 215 0.87 3.61 -16.49
C ALA A 215 1.86 4.69 -16.01
N ALA A 216 3.04 4.28 -15.52
CA ALA A 216 4.09 5.22 -15.11
C ALA A 216 4.60 6.08 -16.28
N ALA A 217 4.80 5.49 -17.45
CA ALA A 217 5.22 6.21 -18.64
C ALA A 217 4.15 7.19 -19.15
N MET A 218 2.88 6.77 -19.17
CA MET A 218 1.76 7.63 -19.57
C MET A 218 1.58 8.84 -18.66
N ASN A 219 1.80 8.66 -17.35
CA ASN A 219 1.68 9.75 -16.36
C ASN A 219 2.62 10.93 -16.65
N ILE A 220 3.75 10.68 -17.29
CA ILE A 220 4.75 11.70 -17.64
C ILE A 220 4.73 12.06 -19.14
N GLY A 221 3.74 11.56 -19.88
CA GLY A 221 3.50 11.90 -21.29
C GLY A 221 4.30 11.08 -22.31
N LEU A 222 4.96 10.00 -21.90
CA LEU A 222 5.61 9.06 -22.82
C LEU A 222 4.57 8.12 -23.44
N LYS A 223 4.79 7.68 -24.68
CA LYS A 223 3.89 6.79 -25.46
C LYS A 223 4.58 5.51 -25.94
#